data_AF-A0A832L6J4-F1
#
_entry.id   AF-A0A832L6J4-F1
#
_cell.length_a   1.000
_cell.length_b   1.000
_cell.length_c   1.000
_cell.angle_alpha   90.00
_cell.angle_beta   90.00
_cell.angle_gamma   90.00
#
_symmetry.space_group_name_H-M   'P 1'
#
loop_
_entity.id
_entity.type
_entity.pdbx_description
1 polymer ?
#
loop_
_entity_poly.entity_id
_entity_poly.type
_entity_poly.pdbx_seq_one_letter_code
_entity_poly.pdbx_strand_id
1 'polypeptide(L)'
;MKYSKDEIDEKLKEFLEDFPSMIGEVVRECEKRGVNPKIIEENIEEFALLCENTITEELDLSEEILGRGLTRDEVITVLTERIIKLVLPH
;
A
#
# COMPACT_ATOMS: atom_id res chain seq x y z
N MET A 1 -20.54 7.85 -2.46
CA MET A 1 -20.93 9.13 -1.81
C MET A 1 -19.59 9.63 -1.36
N LYS A 2 -19.00 10.63 -2.04
CA LYS A 2 -17.54 10.85 -1.98
C LYS A 2 -17.11 11.00 -0.52
N TYR A 3 -16.16 10.17 -0.07
CA TYR A 3 -15.62 10.25 1.28
C TYR A 3 -15.14 11.66 1.54
N SER A 4 -15.54 12.20 2.69
CA SER A 4 -14.93 13.39 3.23
C SER A 4 -13.47 13.10 3.56
N LYS A 5 -12.66 14.17 3.62
CA LYS A 5 -11.24 14.04 4.00
C LYS A 5 -11.08 13.32 5.35
N ASP A 6 -12.00 13.55 6.29
CA ASP A 6 -11.99 12.92 7.60
C ASP A 6 -12.21 11.40 7.52
N GLU A 7 -13.05 10.91 6.60
CA GLU A 7 -13.27 9.47 6.41
C GLU A 7 -12.08 8.77 5.72
N ILE A 8 -11.36 9.48 4.84
CA ILE A 8 -10.09 8.98 4.28
C ILE A 8 -9.03 8.89 5.38
N ASP A 9 -8.93 9.91 6.23
CA ASP A 9 -7.98 9.94 7.35
C ASP A 9 -8.30 8.84 8.40
N GLU A 10 -9.58 8.54 8.65
CA GLU A 10 -9.98 7.43 9.53
C GLU A 10 -9.62 6.06 8.94
N LYS A 11 -9.92 5.81 7.65
CA LYS A 11 -9.53 4.57 7.00
C LYS A 11 -8.02 4.41 6.90
N LEU A 12 -7.30 5.50 6.63
CA LEU A 12 -5.85 5.49 6.64
C LEU A 12 -5.32 5.10 8.01
N LYS A 13 -5.90 5.61 9.11
CA LYS A 13 -5.54 5.17 10.47
C LYS A 13 -5.80 3.68 10.69
N GLU A 14 -6.94 3.14 10.23
CA GLU A 14 -7.22 1.70 10.32
C GLU A 14 -6.14 0.87 9.60
N PHE A 15 -5.73 1.28 8.39
CA PHE A 15 -4.64 0.63 7.67
C PHE A 15 -3.28 0.80 8.36
N LEU A 16 -3.03 1.94 9.00
CA LEU A 16 -1.80 2.22 9.74
C LEU A 16 -1.71 1.38 11.03
N GLU A 17 -2.83 1.05 11.66
CA GLU A 17 -2.87 0.14 12.81
C GLU A 17 -2.57 -1.32 12.41
N ASP A 18 -3.09 -1.80 11.27
CA ASP A 18 -2.78 -3.14 10.73
C ASP A 18 -1.50 -3.18 9.88
N PHE A 19 -0.82 -2.04 9.74
CA PHE A 19 0.32 -1.86 8.85
C PHE A 19 1.46 -2.86 9.09
N PRO A 20 1.86 -3.19 10.32
CA PRO A 20 2.95 -4.16 10.54
C PRO A 20 2.63 -5.55 9.99
N SER A 21 1.37 -5.99 10.11
CA SER A 21 0.89 -7.27 9.59
C SER A 21 0.81 -7.26 8.06
N MET A 22 0.22 -6.19 7.52
CA MET A 22 0.04 -5.99 6.08
C MET A 22 1.38 -5.86 5.33
N ILE A 23 2.34 -5.11 5.87
CA ILE A 23 3.67 -4.99 5.27
C ILE A 23 4.42 -6.31 5.27
N GLY A 24 4.28 -7.11 6.33
CA GLY A 24 4.84 -8.47 6.32
C GLY A 24 4.33 -9.33 5.16
N GLU A 25 3.08 -9.15 4.74
CA GLU A 25 2.52 -9.81 3.56
C GLU A 25 3.04 -9.21 2.25
N VAL A 26 3.10 -7.88 2.14
CA VAL A 26 3.65 -7.18 0.98
C VAL A 26 5.10 -7.60 0.71
N VAL A 27 5.95 -7.65 1.75
CA VAL A 27 7.35 -8.08 1.63
C VAL A 27 7.43 -9.52 1.14
N ARG A 28 6.62 -10.44 1.71
CA ARG A 28 6.58 -11.84 1.27
C ARG A 28 6.14 -11.99 -0.19
N GLU A 29 5.15 -11.22 -0.64
CA GLU A 29 4.72 -11.24 -2.05
C GLU A 29 5.78 -10.63 -2.99
N CYS A 30 6.50 -9.60 -2.54
CA CYS A 30 7.63 -9.04 -3.28
C CYS A 30 8.77 -10.07 -3.41
N GLU A 31 9.13 -10.75 -2.33
CA GLU A 31 10.15 -11.82 -2.29
C GLU A 31 9.84 -12.95 -3.27
N LYS A 32 8.59 -13.45 -3.27
CA LYS A 32 8.13 -14.50 -4.20
C LYS A 32 8.32 -14.11 -5.67
N ARG A 33 8.32 -12.81 -5.95
CA ARG A 33 8.45 -12.24 -7.30
C ARG A 33 9.86 -11.71 -7.59
N GLY A 34 10.82 -11.99 -6.73
CA GLY A 34 12.25 -11.77 -6.97
C GLY A 34 12.82 -10.47 -6.40
N VAL A 35 12.05 -9.71 -5.63
CA VAL A 35 12.58 -8.54 -4.91
C VAL A 35 13.43 -9.03 -3.74
N ASN A 36 14.64 -8.47 -3.59
CA ASN A 36 15.46 -8.71 -2.42
C ASN A 36 14.92 -7.89 -1.24
N PRO A 37 14.45 -8.52 -0.15
CA PRO A 37 13.84 -7.83 0.99
C PRO A 37 14.82 -6.88 1.69
N LYS A 38 16.14 -7.09 1.55
CA LYS A 38 17.15 -6.15 2.06
C LYS A 38 17.01 -4.74 1.49
N ILE A 39 16.56 -4.60 0.24
CA ILE A 39 16.33 -3.28 -0.38
C ILE A 39 15.21 -2.54 0.38
N ILE A 40 14.20 -3.27 0.86
CA ILE A 40 13.11 -2.71 1.66
C ILE A 40 13.62 -2.34 3.06
N GLU A 41 14.42 -3.21 3.68
CA GLU A 41 15.00 -2.98 5.02
C GLU A 41 15.95 -1.77 5.03
N GLU A 42 16.81 -1.65 4.02
CA GLU A 42 17.79 -0.56 3.89
C GLU A 42 17.13 0.80 3.60
N ASN A 43 15.90 0.81 3.06
CA ASN A 43 15.16 2.02 2.66
C ASN A 43 13.79 2.11 3.36
N ILE A 44 13.72 1.67 4.63
CA ILE A 44 12.45 1.50 5.35
C ILE A 44 11.62 2.79 5.46
N GLU A 45 12.26 3.96 5.57
CA GLU A 45 11.58 5.26 5.63
C GLU A 45 10.91 5.61 4.30
N GLU A 46 11.64 5.45 3.19
CA GLU A 46 11.12 5.68 1.83
C GLU A 46 10.02 4.68 1.49
N PHE A 47 10.17 3.44 1.96
CA PHE A 47 9.17 2.39 1.81
C PHE A 47 7.87 2.73 2.57
N ALA A 48 7.98 3.19 3.82
CA ALA A 48 6.82 3.59 4.61
C ALA A 48 6.07 4.75 3.93
N LEU A 49 6.80 5.77 3.46
CA LEU A 49 6.23 6.91 2.74
C LEU A 49 5.56 6.48 1.41
N LEU A 50 6.19 5.57 0.66
CA LEU A 50 5.61 5.01 -0.56
C LEU A 50 4.28 4.32 -0.27
N CYS A 51 4.23 3.54 0.82
CA CYS A 51 3.01 2.83 1.20
C CYS A 51 1.89 3.79 1.59
N GLU A 52 2.18 4.78 2.42
CA GLU A 52 1.20 5.79 2.84
C GLU A 52 0.64 6.56 1.64
N ASN A 53 1.51 7.02 0.74
CA ASN A 53 1.09 7.74 -0.47
C ASN A 53 0.26 6.84 -1.39
N THR A 54 0.69 5.59 -1.60
CA THR A 54 -0.02 4.65 -2.46
C THR A 54 -1.40 4.30 -1.89
N ILE A 55 -1.51 4.04 -0.58
CA ILE A 55 -2.81 3.78 0.07
C ILE A 55 -3.73 4.98 -0.09
N THR A 56 -3.21 6.19 0.13
CA THR A 56 -4.00 7.43 0.04
C THR A 56 -4.52 7.68 -1.38
N GLU A 57 -3.64 7.58 -2.39
CA GLU A 57 -4.02 7.73 -3.80
C GLU A 57 -5.08 6.71 -4.23
N GLU A 58 -4.88 5.44 -3.86
CA GLU A 58 -5.77 4.36 -4.26
C GLU A 58 -7.11 4.39 -3.52
N LEU A 59 -7.14 4.89 -2.27
CA LEU A 59 -8.40 5.12 -1.55
C LEU A 59 -9.27 6.17 -2.23
N ASP A 60 -8.67 7.30 -2.65
CA ASP A 60 -9.41 8.36 -3.37
C ASP A 60 -9.91 7.83 -4.72
N LEU A 61 -9.04 7.15 -5.49
CA LEU A 61 -9.39 6.55 -6.78
C LEU A 61 -10.48 5.47 -6.66
N SER A 62 -10.38 4.59 -5.67
CA SER A 62 -11.37 3.53 -5.43
C SER A 62 -12.75 4.11 -5.12
N GLU A 63 -12.84 5.21 -4.36
CA GLU A 63 -14.12 5.87 -4.13
C GLU A 63 -14.66 6.54 -5.40
N GLU A 64 -13.81 7.20 -6.18
CA GLU A 64 -14.23 7.86 -7.42
C GLU A 64 -14.75 6.87 -8.47
N ILE A 65 -14.12 5.69 -8.57
CA ILE A 65 -14.40 4.72 -9.63
C ILE A 65 -15.42 3.67 -9.17
N LEU A 66 -15.24 3.14 -7.95
CA LEU A 66 -16.01 2.00 -7.43
C LEU A 66 -17.07 2.42 -6.42
N GLY A 67 -17.02 3.65 -5.89
CA GLY A 67 -17.93 4.12 -4.84
C GLY A 67 -17.76 3.38 -3.51
N ARG A 68 -16.58 2.80 -3.28
CA ARG A 68 -16.21 2.14 -2.02
C ARG A 68 -14.71 2.30 -1.74
N GLY A 69 -14.34 2.15 -0.48
CA GLY A 69 -12.93 2.03 -0.09
C GLY A 69 -12.28 0.72 -0.55
N LEU A 70 -10.95 0.67 -0.41
CA LEU A 70 -10.15 -0.52 -0.66
C LEU A 70 -10.34 -1.55 0.44
N THR A 71 -10.24 -2.82 0.05
CA THR A 71 -10.04 -3.93 0.98
C THR A 71 -8.55 -4.11 1.27
N ARG A 72 -8.25 -4.81 2.37
CA ARG A 72 -6.87 -5.17 2.75
C ARG A 72 -6.11 -5.89 1.62
N ASP A 73 -6.75 -6.86 0.97
CA ASP A 73 -6.13 -7.64 -0.11
C ASP A 73 -5.83 -6.77 -1.34
N GLU A 74 -6.69 -5.80 -1.64
CA GLU A 74 -6.46 -4.81 -2.70
C GLU A 74 -5.28 -3.90 -2.36
N VAL A 75 -5.18 -3.43 -1.11
CA VAL A 75 -4.02 -2.65 -0.65
C VAL A 75 -2.73 -3.44 -0.78
N ILE A 76 -2.69 -4.69 -0.30
CA ILE A 76 -1.51 -5.55 -0.41
C ILE A 76 -1.11 -5.73 -1.88
N THR A 77 -2.08 -6.01 -2.75
CA THR A 77 -1.84 -6.20 -4.17
C THR A 77 -1.23 -4.95 -4.79
N VAL A 78 -1.84 -3.77 -4.59
CA VAL A 78 -1.36 -2.52 -5.20
C VAL A 78 0.02 -2.13 -4.68
N LEU A 79 0.25 -2.23 -3.37
CA LEU A 79 1.57 -1.98 -2.79
C LEU A 79 2.63 -2.89 -3.40
N THR A 80 2.34 -4.19 -3.47
CA THR A 80 3.27 -5.18 -4.03
C THR A 80 3.58 -4.86 -5.50
N GLU A 81 2.57 -4.53 -6.32
CA GLU A 81 2.77 -4.11 -7.72
C GLU A 81 3.64 -2.84 -7.83
N ARG A 82 3.39 -1.84 -6.98
CA ARG A 82 4.14 -0.58 -6.99
C ARG A 82 5.61 -0.81 -6.65
N ILE A 83 5.89 -1.58 -5.61
CA ILE A 83 7.26 -1.89 -5.17
C ILE A 83 8.02 -2.65 -6.26
N ILE A 84 7.39 -3.64 -6.90
CA ILE A 84 8.05 -4.40 -7.98
C ILE A 84 8.40 -3.51 -9.15
N LYS A 85 7.47 -2.64 -9.59
CA LYS A 85 7.76 -1.70 -10.69
C LYS A 85 8.93 -0.77 -10.39
N LEU A 86 9.12 -0.40 -9.12
CA LEU A 86 10.23 0.46 -8.71
C LEU A 86 11.57 -0.28 -8.62
N VAL A 87 11.56 -1.48 -8.03
CA VAL A 87 12.80 -2.23 -7.74
C VAL A 87 13.26 -3.08 -8.92
N LEU A 88 12.33 -3.59 -9.71
CA LEU A 88 12.58 -4.44 -10.88
C LEU A 88 12.06 -3.76 -12.16
N PRO A 89 12.64 -2.62 -12.58
CA PRO A 89 12.26 -1.98 -13.83
C PRO A 89 12.59 -2.92 -15.00
N HIS A 90 11.56 -3.33 -15.74
CA HIS A 90 11.66 -4.09 -16.98
C HIS A 90 12.24 -3.24 -18.12
#